data_AF-A0A1B6D4X2-F1
#
_entry.id   AF-A0A1B6D4X2-F1
#
_cell.length_a   1.000
_cell.length_b   1.000
_cell.length_c   1.000
_cell.angle_alpha   90.00
_cell.angle_beta   90.00
_cell.angle_gamma   90.00
#
_symmetry.space_group_name_H-M   'P 1'
#
loop_
_entity.id
_entity.type
_entity.pdbx_description
1 polymer ?
#
loop_
_entity_poly.entity_id
_entity_poly.type
_entity_poly.pdbx_seq_one_letter_code
_entity_poly.pdbx_strand_id
1 'polypeptide(L)'
;KEPVNLSQLSNVGIDFGDNLTPERCVAFCFRLGHLYAGLKNITLCQCGDAHLMPVYRGNETECSYFCSGDKYKSCGGENRVNIYGTGITDIPAEGKLVGCFKDDGTERILDGHKVDLEYTNSPRRCVNLCLLLGFKFAGVENSKECFCGDRRPSINLGVGDYNCNMTCSGDAVYNCGGIWKISIYRTAYVVNNPDTTTSTPFETHLNSTVISSGNDVYTSTESSHFQTIQTSIIGEQCELSDTIVNGRKACKGDTIFLETFDNLNTDKWHYVVKIGDTPDYNFVVYNKDEANIHVYDGKLVIKPIFLSDESVKSGKIQLEGCTGLQKTRECSLEAKSYNILPPVQTAKLTTKETFSFRYGVVEIRAKLPHGDWLFPELWLEPTKELYGPDYMSGLIRIAMARGNGDLYLDKQNIGCKLLESGVLMNIDSHIRGRTVLRELDECWSNKFHNYTVIWDPDNISFMVDGEQKNSLLSESQKEKLADIIGFSAGEVS
;
A
#
# COMPACT_ATOMS: atom_id res chain seq x y z
N LYS A 1 -38.77 -6.42 -8.49
CA LYS A 1 -37.71 -6.16 -7.50
C LYS A 1 -36.81 -5.11 -8.14
N GLU A 2 -36.83 -3.88 -7.64
CA GLU A 2 -36.00 -2.83 -8.23
C GLU A 2 -34.52 -3.20 -8.10
N PRO A 3 -33.72 -3.10 -9.17
CA PRO A 3 -32.27 -3.24 -9.07
C PRO A 3 -31.72 -2.18 -8.12
N VAL A 4 -30.64 -2.49 -7.41
CA VAL A 4 -29.92 -1.54 -6.56
C VAL A 4 -29.71 -0.25 -7.35
N ASN A 5 -30.42 0.80 -6.97
CA ASN A 5 -30.28 2.08 -7.63
C ASN A 5 -28.94 2.68 -7.19
N LEU A 6 -28.16 3.08 -8.18
CA LEU A 6 -26.83 3.70 -8.01
C LEU A 6 -26.85 4.93 -7.13
N SER A 7 -28.02 5.49 -6.83
CA SER A 7 -28.23 6.53 -5.82
C SER A 7 -27.87 6.11 -4.39
N GLN A 8 -27.63 4.82 -4.12
CA GLN A 8 -27.16 4.35 -2.81
C GLN A 8 -25.64 4.41 -2.65
N LEU A 9 -24.89 4.28 -3.74
CA LEU A 9 -23.48 4.70 -3.75
C LEU A 9 -23.49 6.21 -4.03
N SER A 10 -22.64 6.98 -3.38
CA SER A 10 -22.69 8.44 -3.48
C SER A 10 -22.50 8.92 -4.94
N ASN A 11 -22.79 10.19 -5.24
CA ASN A 11 -22.48 10.80 -6.54
C ASN A 11 -20.96 10.94 -6.80
N VAL A 12 -20.12 10.45 -5.89
CA VAL A 12 -18.66 10.53 -5.98
C VAL A 12 -18.14 9.34 -6.78
N GLY A 13 -17.54 9.61 -7.92
CA GLY A 13 -17.01 8.59 -8.82
C GLY A 13 -16.14 9.19 -9.92
N ILE A 14 -15.43 8.32 -10.64
CA ILE A 14 -14.53 8.69 -11.72
C ILE A 14 -14.60 7.64 -12.83
N ASP A 15 -14.59 8.11 -14.08
CA ASP A 15 -14.37 7.26 -15.25
C ASP A 15 -12.87 7.11 -15.46
N PHE A 16 -12.38 5.86 -15.37
CA PHE A 16 -10.97 5.52 -15.53
C PHE A 16 -10.56 5.28 -16.99
N GLY A 17 -11.49 5.42 -17.97
CA GLY A 17 -11.21 5.11 -19.37
C GLY A 17 -10.72 3.68 -19.51
N ASP A 18 -9.60 3.46 -20.20
CA ASP A 18 -9.03 2.13 -20.47
C ASP A 18 -8.26 1.51 -19.30
N ASN A 19 -8.36 2.12 -18.11
CA ASN A 19 -7.45 1.88 -17.00
C ASN A 19 -8.16 1.47 -15.70
N LEU A 20 -9.45 1.10 -15.74
CA LEU A 20 -10.17 0.67 -14.55
C LEU A 20 -9.69 -0.70 -14.10
N THR A 21 -9.29 -0.84 -12.83
CA THR A 21 -9.14 -2.13 -12.14
C THR A 21 -9.83 -2.06 -10.78
N PRO A 22 -10.21 -3.20 -10.18
CA PRO A 22 -10.74 -3.22 -8.81
C PRO A 22 -9.83 -2.49 -7.81
N GLU A 23 -8.53 -2.73 -7.91
CA GLU A 23 -7.51 -2.17 -7.01
C GLU A 23 -7.45 -0.65 -7.14
N ARG A 24 -7.47 -0.10 -8.36
CA ARG A 24 -7.47 1.35 -8.59
C ARG A 24 -8.73 2.02 -8.07
N CYS A 25 -9.89 1.38 -8.26
CA CYS A 25 -11.15 1.92 -7.74
C CYS A 25 -11.20 1.87 -6.20
N VAL A 26 -10.74 0.77 -5.60
CA VAL A 26 -10.62 0.63 -4.14
C VAL A 26 -9.70 1.70 -3.58
N ALA A 27 -8.50 1.88 -4.14
CA ALA A 27 -7.55 2.89 -3.70
C ALA A 27 -8.12 4.32 -3.83
N PHE A 28 -8.81 4.61 -4.93
CA PHE A 28 -9.50 5.89 -5.12
C PHE A 28 -10.55 6.15 -4.03
N CYS A 29 -11.44 5.18 -3.78
CA CYS A 29 -12.49 5.33 -2.78
C CYS A 29 -11.96 5.35 -1.35
N PHE A 30 -10.90 4.60 -1.05
CA PHE A 30 -10.18 4.64 0.22
C PHE A 30 -9.63 6.05 0.50
N ARG A 31 -8.97 6.68 -0.48
CA ARG A 31 -8.44 8.06 -0.35
C ARG A 31 -9.53 9.11 -0.11
N LEU A 32 -10.75 8.86 -0.57
CA LEU A 32 -11.92 9.71 -0.32
C LEU A 32 -12.67 9.35 0.98
N GLY A 33 -12.19 8.33 1.68
CA GLY A 33 -12.73 7.85 2.94
C GLY A 33 -13.94 6.92 2.81
N HIS A 34 -14.33 6.48 1.62
CA HIS A 34 -15.52 5.64 1.41
C HIS A 34 -15.35 4.20 1.86
N LEU A 35 -16.38 3.62 2.49
CA LEU A 35 -16.38 2.23 2.96
C LEU A 35 -16.32 1.25 1.78
N TYR A 36 -16.91 1.63 0.66
CA TYR A 36 -17.06 0.78 -0.51
C TYR A 36 -16.62 1.47 -1.80
N ALA A 37 -16.07 0.66 -2.69
CA ALA A 37 -15.79 0.96 -4.08
C ALA A 37 -16.67 0.09 -4.98
N GLY A 38 -17.28 0.70 -5.97
CA GLY A 38 -18.21 0.08 -6.91
C GLY A 38 -17.71 0.21 -8.34
N LEU A 39 -17.59 -0.91 -9.05
CA LEU A 39 -17.13 -0.97 -10.43
C LEU A 39 -18.31 -1.25 -11.35
N LYS A 40 -18.50 -0.40 -12.37
CA LYS A 40 -19.64 -0.45 -13.28
C LYS A 40 -19.21 -0.14 -14.71
N ASN A 41 -19.94 -0.68 -15.69
CA ASN A 41 -19.87 -0.27 -17.09
C ASN A 41 -18.44 -0.26 -17.65
N ILE A 42 -17.61 -1.23 -17.26
CA ILE A 42 -16.25 -1.44 -17.80
C ILE A 42 -15.22 -0.39 -17.34
N THR A 43 -15.58 0.90 -17.24
CA THR A 43 -14.66 2.01 -16.99
C THR A 43 -15.00 2.85 -15.76
N LEU A 44 -16.22 2.72 -15.21
CA LEU A 44 -16.70 3.59 -14.15
C LEU A 44 -16.40 3.03 -12.76
N CYS A 45 -15.75 3.85 -11.94
CA CYS A 45 -15.59 3.65 -10.50
C CYS A 45 -16.52 4.61 -9.74
N GLN A 46 -17.18 4.11 -8.69
CA GLN A 46 -18.02 4.90 -7.80
C GLN A 46 -17.74 4.55 -6.36
N CYS A 47 -17.86 5.52 -5.47
CA CYS A 47 -17.60 5.34 -4.06
C CYS A 47 -18.89 5.47 -3.25
N GLY A 48 -19.00 4.75 -2.14
CA GLY A 48 -20.19 4.86 -1.30
C GLY A 48 -20.03 4.26 0.08
N ASP A 49 -20.99 4.63 0.92
CA ASP A 49 -21.05 4.23 2.33
C ASP A 49 -22.38 3.55 2.70
N ALA A 50 -23.21 3.25 1.68
CA ALA A 50 -24.51 2.63 1.91
C ALA A 50 -24.35 1.29 2.62
N HIS A 51 -25.25 1.06 3.58
CA HIS A 51 -25.36 -0.23 4.25
C HIS A 51 -25.86 -1.29 3.26
N LEU A 52 -24.97 -2.20 2.86
CA LEU A 52 -25.27 -3.24 1.88
C LEU A 52 -25.97 -4.42 2.56
N MET A 53 -27.29 -4.48 2.47
CA MET A 53 -28.06 -5.62 2.96
C MET A 53 -27.85 -6.86 2.07
N PRO A 54 -27.79 -8.08 2.64
CA PRO A 54 -27.62 -9.32 1.87
C PRO A 54 -28.65 -9.53 0.75
N VAL A 55 -29.84 -8.95 0.88
CA VAL A 55 -30.92 -9.01 -0.12
C VAL A 55 -30.57 -8.35 -1.45
N TYR A 56 -29.57 -7.45 -1.46
CA TYR A 56 -29.09 -6.77 -2.66
C TYR A 56 -28.01 -7.55 -3.42
N ARG A 57 -27.52 -8.65 -2.85
CA ARG A 57 -26.50 -9.48 -3.48
C ARG A 57 -27.12 -10.28 -4.64
N GLY A 58 -26.70 -9.94 -5.86
CA GLY A 58 -27.00 -10.72 -7.06
C GLY A 58 -26.12 -11.96 -7.20
N ASN A 59 -26.34 -12.71 -8.28
CA ASN A 59 -25.43 -13.80 -8.64
C ASN A 59 -24.15 -13.21 -9.25
N GLU A 60 -22.98 -13.73 -8.87
CA GLU A 60 -21.68 -13.26 -9.34
C GLU A 60 -21.58 -13.28 -10.87
N THR A 61 -22.25 -14.24 -11.53
CA THR A 61 -22.26 -14.35 -12.99
C THR A 61 -22.96 -13.19 -13.69
N GLU A 62 -23.77 -12.41 -12.97
CA GLU A 62 -24.42 -11.21 -13.51
C GLU A 62 -23.44 -10.02 -13.61
N CYS A 63 -22.28 -10.09 -12.94
CA CYS A 63 -21.16 -9.17 -13.13
C CYS A 63 -20.24 -9.66 -14.27
N SER A 64 -20.79 -9.63 -15.48
CA SER A 64 -20.18 -10.24 -16.67
C SER A 64 -19.27 -9.32 -17.48
N TYR A 65 -19.23 -8.02 -17.17
CA TYR A 65 -18.35 -7.09 -17.88
C TYR A 65 -16.94 -7.16 -17.30
N PHE A 66 -15.94 -7.13 -18.18
CA PHE A 66 -14.55 -7.09 -17.76
C PHE A 66 -14.08 -5.66 -17.57
N CYS A 67 -13.15 -5.47 -16.64
CA CYS A 67 -12.55 -4.18 -16.38
C CYS A 67 -11.69 -3.72 -17.55
N SER A 68 -11.76 -2.43 -17.89
CA SER A 68 -10.99 -1.88 -19.02
C SER A 68 -9.49 -2.01 -18.83
N GLY A 69 -9.00 -1.86 -17.59
CA GLY A 69 -7.61 -2.04 -17.20
C GLY A 69 -7.24 -3.45 -16.75
N ASP A 70 -8.19 -4.38 -16.64
CA ASP A 70 -7.92 -5.78 -16.30
C ASP A 70 -8.99 -6.72 -16.89
N LYS A 71 -8.66 -7.36 -18.01
CA LYS A 71 -9.54 -8.29 -18.73
C LYS A 71 -9.86 -9.57 -17.95
N TYR A 72 -9.23 -9.82 -16.80
CA TYR A 72 -9.45 -10.99 -15.96
C TYR A 72 -10.32 -10.68 -14.74
N LYS A 73 -10.73 -9.42 -14.54
CA LYS A 73 -11.56 -8.99 -13.42
C LYS A 73 -12.91 -8.48 -13.91
N SER A 74 -13.94 -8.75 -13.12
CA SER A 74 -15.28 -8.25 -13.35
C SER A 74 -15.41 -6.79 -12.92
N CYS A 75 -16.03 -5.96 -13.77
CA CYS A 75 -16.33 -4.54 -13.57
C CYS A 75 -17.82 -4.25 -13.81
N GLY A 76 -18.65 -4.93 -13.04
CA GLY A 76 -20.09 -4.88 -13.11
C GLY A 76 -20.65 -5.73 -14.24
N GLY A 77 -21.88 -5.41 -14.64
CA GLY A 77 -22.60 -6.08 -15.71
C GLY A 77 -23.85 -5.28 -16.05
N GLU A 78 -24.74 -5.86 -16.84
CA GLU A 78 -26.00 -5.20 -17.19
C GLU A 78 -26.82 -4.90 -15.93
N ASN A 79 -26.87 -3.63 -15.54
CA ASN A 79 -27.48 -3.17 -14.28
C ASN A 79 -26.90 -3.87 -13.04
N ARG A 80 -25.59 -4.16 -13.03
CA ARG A 80 -24.85 -4.71 -11.89
C ARG A 80 -23.57 -3.94 -11.61
N VAL A 81 -23.16 -3.97 -10.35
CA VAL A 81 -21.96 -3.31 -9.84
C VAL A 81 -21.20 -4.33 -9.01
N ASN A 82 -19.90 -4.52 -9.26
CA ASN A 82 -19.05 -5.23 -8.31
C ASN A 82 -18.73 -4.28 -7.15
N ILE A 83 -18.97 -4.71 -5.91
CA ILE A 83 -18.69 -3.92 -4.72
C ILE A 83 -17.52 -4.51 -3.96
N TYR A 84 -16.54 -3.67 -3.62
CA TYR A 84 -15.36 -4.00 -2.87
C TYR A 84 -15.32 -3.15 -1.60
N GLY A 85 -14.94 -3.74 -0.47
CA GLY A 85 -14.62 -2.98 0.74
C GLY A 85 -13.28 -2.27 0.55
N THR A 86 -13.16 -1.04 1.07
CA THR A 86 -11.91 -0.28 1.02
C THR A 86 -10.94 -0.60 2.15
N GLY A 87 -11.36 -1.41 3.13
CA GLY A 87 -10.59 -1.70 4.33
C GLY A 87 -10.85 -0.73 5.49
N ILE A 88 -11.64 0.33 5.27
CA ILE A 88 -12.02 1.25 6.35
C ILE A 88 -12.92 0.53 7.36
N THR A 89 -12.47 0.44 8.62
CA THR A 89 -13.27 -0.16 9.70
C THR A 89 -14.52 0.65 9.96
N ASP A 90 -15.64 0.00 10.22
CA ASP A 90 -16.92 0.67 10.39
C ASP A 90 -17.36 0.72 11.86
N ILE A 91 -16.92 1.75 12.60
CA ILE A 91 -17.21 1.91 14.02
C ILE A 91 -18.15 3.10 14.26
N PRO A 92 -19.28 2.88 14.98
CA PRO A 92 -20.17 3.96 15.41
C PRO A 92 -19.45 5.03 16.25
N ALA A 93 -19.74 6.30 15.97
CA ALA A 93 -19.28 7.43 16.78
C ALA A 93 -20.23 7.70 17.97
N GLU A 94 -21.43 7.12 17.93
CA GLU A 94 -22.44 7.21 18.97
C GLU A 94 -21.89 6.74 20.31
N GLY A 95 -22.12 7.52 21.36
CA GLY A 95 -21.63 7.21 22.71
C GLY A 95 -20.11 7.41 22.91
N LYS A 96 -19.37 7.87 21.89
CA LYS A 96 -17.93 8.14 21.97
C LYS A 96 -17.55 9.62 22.01
N LEU A 97 -18.53 10.52 21.86
CA LEU A 97 -18.31 11.96 21.98
C LEU A 97 -17.71 12.28 23.35
N VAL A 98 -16.54 12.93 23.34
CA VAL A 98 -15.87 13.48 24.52
C VAL A 98 -16.41 14.87 24.82
N GLY A 99 -16.64 15.67 23.78
CA GLY A 99 -17.26 17.00 23.87
C GLY A 99 -16.74 17.96 22.79
N CYS A 100 -17.23 19.19 22.84
CA CYS A 100 -16.79 20.31 22.01
C CYS A 100 -15.75 21.19 22.71
N PHE A 101 -14.62 21.44 22.04
CA PHE A 101 -13.47 22.17 22.58
C PHE A 101 -13.05 23.33 21.69
N LYS A 102 -12.45 24.37 22.29
CA LYS A 102 -11.83 25.48 21.56
C LYS A 102 -10.50 25.02 20.94
N ASP A 103 -10.36 25.14 19.63
CA ASP A 103 -9.15 24.80 18.89
C ASP A 103 -8.73 26.00 18.05
N ASP A 104 -7.99 26.97 18.63
CA ASP A 104 -7.76 28.29 18.02
C ASP A 104 -6.52 28.38 17.10
N GLY A 105 -5.99 27.23 16.69
CA GLY A 105 -4.91 27.10 15.71
C GLY A 105 -3.51 27.45 16.20
N THR A 106 -3.37 28.04 17.39
CA THR A 106 -2.06 28.36 17.99
C THR A 106 -1.42 27.13 18.63
N GLU A 107 -2.21 26.30 19.29
CA GLU A 107 -1.90 24.92 19.66
C GLU A 107 -3.10 24.04 19.30
N ARG A 108 -2.92 23.16 18.33
CA ARG A 108 -3.98 22.22 17.93
C ARG A 108 -4.16 21.16 19.03
N ILE A 109 -5.41 20.93 19.44
CA ILE A 109 -5.72 19.93 20.48
C ILE A 109 -5.34 18.52 19.99
N LEU A 110 -5.67 18.21 18.74
CA LEU A 110 -5.29 16.97 18.07
C LEU A 110 -4.25 17.30 17.01
N ASP A 111 -2.98 17.03 17.33
CA ASP A 111 -1.79 17.40 16.56
C ASP A 111 -1.18 16.22 15.78
N GLY A 112 -1.83 15.07 15.75
CA GLY A 112 -1.31 13.84 15.13
C GLY A 112 -1.47 13.80 13.61
N HIS A 113 -2.71 13.85 13.13
CA HIS A 113 -3.03 13.81 11.69
C HIS A 113 -4.18 14.76 11.36
N LYS A 114 -4.15 15.37 10.17
CA LYS A 114 -5.23 16.23 9.66
C LYS A 114 -5.50 15.92 8.20
N VAL A 115 -6.77 15.72 7.87
CA VAL A 115 -7.25 15.52 6.50
C VAL A 115 -8.55 16.27 6.27
N ASP A 116 -8.69 16.86 5.07
CA ASP A 116 -9.94 17.50 4.64
C ASP A 116 -10.79 16.52 3.83
N LEU A 117 -11.92 16.14 4.41
CA LEU A 117 -12.94 15.28 3.81
C LEU A 117 -14.02 16.15 3.18
N GLU A 118 -13.68 16.80 2.06
CA GLU A 118 -14.44 17.90 1.44
C GLU A 118 -15.95 17.65 1.33
N TYR A 119 -16.36 16.42 0.99
CA TYR A 119 -17.76 16.04 0.78
C TYR A 119 -18.23 14.87 1.65
N THR A 120 -17.34 14.36 2.50
CA THR A 120 -17.51 13.04 3.09
C THR A 120 -17.40 13.05 4.61
N ASN A 121 -16.95 14.16 5.22
CA ASN A 121 -16.71 14.22 6.64
C ASN A 121 -17.95 13.86 7.47
N SER A 122 -17.76 13.10 8.52
CA SER A 122 -18.74 12.79 9.55
C SER A 122 -17.99 12.33 10.80
N PRO A 123 -18.61 12.38 12.00
CA PRO A 123 -17.96 11.88 13.20
C PRO A 123 -17.53 10.41 13.06
N ARG A 124 -18.41 9.58 12.50
CA ARG A 124 -18.15 8.16 12.23
C ARG A 124 -16.96 7.98 11.30
N ARG A 125 -16.94 8.67 10.16
CA ARG A 125 -15.84 8.55 9.20
C ARG A 125 -14.52 9.00 9.81
N CYS A 126 -14.51 10.13 10.51
CA CYS A 126 -13.30 10.62 11.15
C CYS A 126 -12.80 9.68 12.26
N VAL A 127 -13.70 9.14 13.09
CA VAL A 127 -13.37 8.12 14.11
C VAL A 127 -12.75 6.88 13.47
N ASN A 128 -13.32 6.39 12.38
CA ASN A 128 -12.84 5.20 11.68
C ASN A 128 -11.46 5.42 11.07
N LEU A 129 -11.27 6.56 10.41
CA LEU A 129 -9.98 6.95 9.86
C LEU A 129 -8.92 7.05 10.95
N CYS A 130 -9.21 7.77 12.04
CA CYS A 130 -8.25 7.92 13.14
C CYS A 130 -7.97 6.60 13.87
N LEU A 131 -8.94 5.68 13.93
CA LEU A 131 -8.72 4.35 14.48
C LEU A 131 -7.78 3.49 13.62
N LEU A 132 -7.95 3.51 12.30
CA LEU A 132 -7.06 2.82 11.37
C LEU A 132 -5.62 3.35 11.46
N LEU A 133 -5.49 4.64 11.76
CA LEU A 133 -4.24 5.32 12.07
C LEU A 133 -3.82 5.16 13.55
N GLY A 134 -4.44 4.26 14.32
CA GLY A 134 -4.01 3.95 15.68
C GLY A 134 -4.17 5.07 16.72
N PHE A 135 -4.82 6.18 16.41
CA PHE A 135 -5.00 7.29 17.34
C PHE A 135 -6.11 7.02 18.35
N LYS A 136 -5.94 7.51 19.59
CA LYS A 136 -6.95 7.39 20.66
C LYS A 136 -8.15 8.32 20.50
N PHE A 137 -7.97 9.43 19.78
CA PHE A 137 -9.01 10.44 19.57
C PHE A 137 -9.10 10.86 18.11
N ALA A 138 -10.33 11.14 17.71
CA ALA A 138 -10.70 11.77 16.45
C ALA A 138 -11.41 13.09 16.74
N GLY A 139 -11.31 14.06 15.85
CA GLY A 139 -11.93 15.36 16.00
C GLY A 139 -12.42 15.89 14.67
N VAL A 140 -13.67 16.36 14.64
CA VAL A 140 -14.24 16.99 13.44
C VAL A 140 -14.40 18.48 13.67
N GLU A 141 -13.94 19.27 12.71
CA GLU A 141 -13.94 20.74 12.76
C GLU A 141 -14.37 21.32 11.42
N ASN A 142 -14.97 22.51 11.47
CA ASN A 142 -15.26 23.34 10.30
C ASN A 142 -15.94 22.59 9.14
N SER A 143 -16.94 21.75 9.44
CA SER A 143 -17.71 20.91 8.51
C SER A 143 -16.93 19.74 7.89
N LYS A 144 -15.77 20.00 7.29
CA LYS A 144 -15.03 19.06 6.44
C LYS A 144 -13.71 18.55 7.01
N GLU A 145 -13.21 19.15 8.07
CA GLU A 145 -11.89 18.86 8.59
C GLU A 145 -11.98 17.69 9.59
N CYS A 146 -11.06 16.75 9.47
CA CYS A 146 -10.89 15.63 10.38
C CYS A 146 -9.47 15.64 10.94
N PHE A 147 -9.37 15.55 12.26
CA PHE A 147 -8.14 15.58 13.03
C PHE A 147 -8.02 14.31 13.88
N CYS A 148 -6.81 13.81 14.05
CA CYS A 148 -6.50 12.66 14.90
C CYS A 148 -5.40 13.02 15.90
N GLY A 149 -5.43 12.39 17.07
CA GLY A 149 -4.38 12.57 18.06
C GLY A 149 -4.53 11.66 19.26
N ASP A 150 -3.48 11.56 20.06
CA ASP A 150 -3.47 10.73 21.28
C ASP A 150 -3.70 11.53 22.56
N ARG A 151 -3.54 12.86 22.46
CA ARG A 151 -3.69 13.74 23.62
C ARG A 151 -5.15 13.87 23.96
N ARG A 152 -5.47 13.51 25.20
CA ARG A 152 -6.78 13.79 25.77
C ARG A 152 -6.94 15.32 25.89
N PRO A 153 -8.05 15.90 25.41
CA PRO A 153 -8.28 17.34 25.54
C PRO A 153 -8.35 17.77 27.01
N SER A 154 -7.77 18.94 27.30
CA SER A 154 -7.91 19.58 28.62
C SER A 154 -9.36 20.00 28.85
N ILE A 155 -9.90 19.68 30.04
CA ILE A 155 -11.28 20.01 30.41
C ILE A 155 -11.56 21.53 30.34
N ASN A 156 -10.54 22.36 30.57
CA ASN A 156 -10.66 23.82 30.57
C ASN A 156 -10.88 24.42 29.17
N LEU A 157 -10.63 23.66 28.10
CA LEU A 157 -10.88 24.07 26.73
C LEU A 157 -12.31 23.77 26.28
N GLY A 158 -13.12 23.11 27.12
CA GLY A 158 -14.49 22.77 26.80
C GLY A 158 -15.35 24.02 26.64
N VAL A 159 -16.04 24.13 25.49
CA VAL A 159 -16.92 25.26 25.19
C VAL A 159 -18.41 24.87 25.18
N GLY A 160 -18.71 23.59 25.35
CA GLY A 160 -20.07 23.05 25.32
C GLY A 160 -20.54 22.74 23.90
N ASP A 161 -21.27 21.64 23.76
CA ASP A 161 -21.56 21.00 22.46
C ASP A 161 -22.36 21.90 21.49
N TYR A 162 -23.13 22.85 22.03
CA TYR A 162 -23.89 23.83 21.23
C TYR A 162 -23.01 24.72 20.34
N ASN A 163 -21.71 24.87 20.67
CA ASN A 163 -20.74 25.63 19.86
C ASN A 163 -20.15 24.81 18.70
N CYS A 164 -20.35 23.50 18.69
CA CYS A 164 -19.96 22.61 17.61
C CYS A 164 -21.20 22.23 16.79
N ASN A 165 -21.75 23.21 16.07
CA ASN A 165 -23.04 23.12 15.39
C ASN A 165 -22.95 23.24 13.86
N MET A 166 -21.74 23.22 13.28
CA MET A 166 -21.59 23.21 11.82
C MET A 166 -21.94 21.83 11.29
N THR A 167 -22.84 21.77 10.31
CA THR A 167 -23.24 20.52 9.66
C THR A 167 -22.04 19.85 8.98
N CYS A 168 -21.93 18.54 9.11
CA CYS A 168 -20.89 17.77 8.44
C CYS A 168 -21.07 17.74 6.92
N SER A 169 -19.97 17.76 6.17
CA SER A 169 -20.02 17.74 4.70
C SER A 169 -20.55 16.42 4.12
N GLY A 170 -20.36 15.29 4.83
CA GLY A 170 -20.78 13.96 4.38
C GLY A 170 -21.98 13.37 5.10
N ASP A 171 -22.47 13.99 6.17
CA ASP A 171 -23.68 13.54 6.87
C ASP A 171 -24.41 14.70 7.55
N ALA A 172 -25.46 15.19 6.88
CA ALA A 172 -26.21 16.35 7.35
C ALA A 172 -26.98 16.11 8.66
N VAL A 173 -27.06 14.85 9.15
CA VAL A 173 -27.68 14.52 10.44
C VAL A 173 -26.77 14.90 11.61
N TYR A 174 -25.45 14.98 11.40
CA TYR A 174 -24.47 15.25 12.46
C TYR A 174 -23.81 16.62 12.31
N ASN A 175 -23.24 17.08 13.42
CA ASN A 175 -22.42 18.29 13.46
C ASN A 175 -20.93 17.94 13.51
N CYS A 176 -20.13 18.65 12.72
CA CYS A 176 -18.70 18.55 12.58
C CYS A 176 -18.01 19.83 13.04
N GLY A 177 -18.08 20.06 14.35
CA GLY A 177 -17.39 21.17 15.00
C GLY A 177 -17.96 22.54 14.66
N GLY A 178 -17.07 23.53 14.61
CA GLY A 178 -17.34 24.93 14.29
C GLY A 178 -16.05 25.64 13.89
N ILE A 179 -16.12 26.90 13.47
CA ILE A 179 -14.90 27.69 13.17
C ILE A 179 -14.06 27.83 14.45
N TRP A 180 -12.89 27.18 14.52
CA TRP A 180 -12.04 27.08 15.72
C TRP A 180 -12.69 26.35 16.91
N LYS A 181 -13.65 25.44 16.62
CA LYS A 181 -14.23 24.53 17.61
C LYS A 181 -14.22 23.10 17.06
N ILE A 182 -13.71 22.17 17.86
CA ILE A 182 -13.56 20.77 17.47
C ILE A 182 -14.43 19.87 18.32
N SER A 183 -15.24 19.02 17.68
CA SER A 183 -15.95 17.94 18.37
C SER A 183 -15.03 16.74 18.46
N ILE A 184 -14.62 16.35 19.67
CA ILE A 184 -13.67 15.25 19.89
C ILE A 184 -14.41 13.98 20.29
N TYR A 185 -13.99 12.86 19.71
CA TYR A 185 -14.53 11.52 19.91
C TYR A 185 -13.40 10.58 20.32
N ARG A 186 -13.69 9.61 21.19
CA ARG A 186 -12.79 8.47 21.44
C ARG A 186 -12.84 7.53 20.23
N THR A 187 -11.69 6.99 19.85
CA THR A 187 -11.67 5.85 18.93
C THR A 187 -11.93 4.56 19.72
N ALA A 188 -12.15 3.43 19.03
CA ALA A 188 -12.18 2.11 19.70
C ALA A 188 -10.79 1.58 20.08
N TYR A 189 -9.77 2.43 20.05
CA TYR A 189 -8.39 2.00 20.27
C TYR A 189 -8.22 1.53 21.71
N VAL A 190 -8.00 0.22 21.86
CA VAL A 190 -7.67 -0.41 23.14
C VAL A 190 -6.15 -0.59 23.17
N VAL A 191 -5.50 0.02 24.17
CA VAL A 191 -4.11 -0.32 24.48
C VAL A 191 -4.14 -1.74 25.06
N ASN A 192 -3.59 -2.71 24.34
CA ASN A 192 -3.27 -4.01 24.92
C ASN A 192 -2.15 -3.81 25.93
N ASN A 193 -2.51 -3.41 27.15
CA ASN A 193 -1.60 -3.39 28.27
C ASN A 193 -1.52 -4.82 28.83
N PRO A 194 -0.36 -5.49 28.88
CA PRO A 194 -0.25 -6.83 29.44
C PRO A 194 -0.54 -6.93 30.95
N ASP A 195 -0.90 -5.84 31.64
CA ASP A 195 -0.97 -5.76 33.09
C ASP A 195 -2.36 -5.48 33.71
N THR A 196 -3.46 -5.89 33.08
CA THR A 196 -4.75 -5.93 33.81
C THR A 196 -5.53 -7.22 33.55
N THR A 197 -5.07 -8.30 34.19
CA THR A 197 -5.93 -9.44 34.53
C THR A 197 -6.89 -9.02 35.63
N THR A 198 -8.10 -8.61 35.27
CA THR A 198 -9.26 -8.76 36.15
C THR A 198 -10.22 -9.71 35.48
N SER A 199 -10.07 -10.98 35.83
CA SER A 199 -10.98 -12.06 35.51
C SER A 199 -12.34 -11.82 36.17
N THR A 200 -13.39 -11.77 35.36
CA THR A 200 -14.73 -12.17 35.77
C THR A 200 -15.15 -13.34 34.87
N PRO A 201 -15.39 -14.54 35.41
CA PRO A 201 -15.73 -15.70 34.60
C PRO A 201 -17.18 -15.58 34.12
N PHE A 202 -17.39 -15.60 32.80
CA PHE A 202 -18.67 -15.95 32.22
C PHE A 202 -18.69 -17.46 31.97
N GLU A 203 -19.57 -18.17 32.67
CA GLU A 203 -19.88 -19.57 32.44
C GLU A 203 -20.50 -19.75 31.05
N THR A 204 -19.89 -20.61 30.23
CA THR A 204 -20.48 -21.14 29.01
C THR A 204 -20.98 -22.55 29.27
N HIS A 205 -22.30 -22.74 29.29
CA HIS A 205 -22.90 -24.06 29.11
C HIS A 205 -22.97 -24.39 27.61
N LEU A 206 -22.14 -25.32 27.17
CA LEU A 206 -22.25 -26.02 25.89
C LEU A 206 -22.44 -27.51 26.17
N ASN A 207 -23.66 -28.00 25.99
CA ASN A 207 -23.93 -29.43 25.84
C ASN A 207 -23.86 -29.77 24.36
N SER A 208 -22.97 -30.68 24.00
CA SER A 208 -23.02 -31.38 22.71
C SER A 208 -22.60 -32.84 22.94
N THR A 209 -23.59 -33.71 22.94
CA THR A 209 -23.46 -35.17 22.97
C THR A 209 -22.93 -35.68 21.63
N VAL A 210 -21.82 -36.42 21.71
CA VAL A 210 -21.23 -37.23 20.65
C VAL A 210 -21.99 -38.56 20.54
N ILE A 211 -22.31 -38.99 19.31
CA ILE A 211 -22.60 -40.40 19.01
C ILE A 211 -21.74 -40.81 17.82
N SER A 212 -20.91 -41.85 18.03
CA SER A 212 -20.14 -42.55 17.01
C SER A 212 -20.86 -43.83 16.57
N SER A 213 -20.71 -44.19 15.29
CA SER A 213 -20.57 -45.54 14.71
C SER A 213 -20.95 -45.41 13.22
N GLY A 214 -20.40 -46.12 12.24
CA GLY A 214 -19.47 -47.23 12.14
C GLY A 214 -19.42 -47.64 10.65
N ASN A 215 -18.32 -48.30 10.26
CA ASN A 215 -17.99 -49.00 9.01
C ASN A 215 -19.04 -49.18 7.89
N ASP A 216 -18.58 -49.10 6.63
CA ASP A 216 -18.63 -50.28 5.74
C ASP A 216 -17.66 -50.20 4.55
N VAL A 217 -17.15 -51.40 4.23
CA VAL A 217 -16.16 -51.77 3.21
C VAL A 217 -16.90 -52.30 1.98
N TYR A 218 -16.50 -51.95 0.75
CA TYR A 218 -16.68 -52.81 -0.43
C TYR A 218 -15.56 -52.62 -1.47
N THR A 219 -15.23 -53.75 -2.09
CA THR A 219 -14.05 -54.15 -2.85
C THR A 219 -14.16 -53.97 -4.38
N SER A 220 -13.00 -53.72 -5.02
CA SER A 220 -12.48 -54.12 -6.37
C SER A 220 -13.40 -54.58 -7.52
N THR A 221 -13.14 -54.11 -8.77
CA THR A 221 -12.36 -54.82 -9.85
C THR A 221 -12.46 -54.13 -11.24
N GLU A 222 -11.30 -53.99 -11.93
CA GLU A 222 -10.94 -54.18 -13.37
C GLU A 222 -11.85 -53.68 -14.53
N SER A 223 -11.44 -53.36 -15.77
CA SER A 223 -10.19 -53.22 -16.57
C SER A 223 -10.58 -52.74 -17.99
N SER A 224 -9.74 -51.94 -18.68
CA SER A 224 -9.37 -52.05 -20.12
C SER A 224 -8.73 -50.73 -20.61
N HIS A 225 -7.41 -50.63 -20.74
CA HIS A 225 -6.56 -50.98 -21.89
C HIS A 225 -6.65 -50.01 -23.10
N PHE A 226 -5.76 -49.01 -23.13
CA PHE A 226 -5.09 -48.54 -24.35
C PHE A 226 -3.67 -48.05 -23.99
N GLN A 227 -2.68 -48.82 -24.43
CA GLN A 227 -1.25 -48.54 -24.55
C GLN A 227 -1.02 -47.96 -25.97
N THR A 228 -0.08 -47.09 -26.36
CA THR A 228 1.16 -46.53 -25.81
C THR A 228 1.52 -45.34 -26.72
N ILE A 229 2.00 -44.20 -26.18
CA ILE A 229 3.08 -43.44 -26.83
C ILE A 229 4.04 -43.03 -25.72
N GLN A 230 5.19 -43.70 -25.66
CA GLN A 230 6.32 -43.29 -24.84
C GLN A 230 6.83 -41.95 -25.35
N THR A 231 6.70 -40.92 -24.52
CA THR A 231 7.65 -39.81 -24.48
C THR A 231 8.32 -39.89 -23.12
N SER A 232 9.58 -40.29 -23.15
CA SER A 232 10.49 -40.22 -22.02
C SER A 232 10.72 -38.75 -21.66
N ILE A 233 10.06 -38.29 -20.59
CA ILE A 233 10.54 -37.16 -19.81
C ILE A 233 10.60 -37.67 -18.37
N ILE A 234 11.82 -37.99 -17.93
CA ILE A 234 12.13 -38.06 -16.49
C ILE A 234 12.09 -36.61 -16.03
N GLY A 235 10.91 -36.12 -15.67
CA GLY A 235 10.78 -34.88 -14.94
C GLY A 235 11.21 -35.16 -13.52
N GLU A 236 12.26 -34.49 -13.04
CA GLU A 236 12.60 -34.46 -11.62
C GLU A 236 11.33 -34.24 -10.81
N GLN A 237 11.13 -35.04 -9.76
CA GLN A 237 10.04 -34.81 -8.83
C GLN A 237 10.25 -33.43 -8.20
N CYS A 238 9.41 -32.48 -8.59
CA CYS A 238 9.31 -31.16 -8.01
C CYS A 238 9.00 -31.26 -6.50
N GLU A 239 10.01 -31.08 -5.66
CA GLU A 239 9.81 -30.84 -4.23
C GLU A 239 9.25 -29.42 -4.08
N LEU A 240 7.98 -29.31 -3.66
CA LEU A 240 7.33 -28.01 -3.48
C LEU A 240 8.01 -27.22 -2.36
N SER A 241 8.28 -25.94 -2.63
CA SER A 241 8.77 -24.98 -1.64
C SER A 241 7.64 -24.19 -0.97
N ASP A 242 7.98 -23.31 -0.03
CA ASP A 242 7.07 -22.31 0.52
C ASP A 242 6.92 -21.09 -0.39
N THR A 243 7.77 -20.97 -1.41
CA THR A 243 7.71 -19.90 -2.39
C THR A 243 6.41 -19.95 -3.18
N ILE A 244 5.72 -18.82 -3.22
CA ILE A 244 4.55 -18.60 -4.07
C ILE A 244 4.95 -17.68 -5.21
N VAL A 245 4.58 -18.03 -6.43
CA VAL A 245 4.78 -17.23 -7.64
C VAL A 245 3.45 -17.04 -8.32
N ASN A 246 2.99 -15.80 -8.49
CA ASN A 246 1.69 -15.48 -9.09
C ASN A 246 0.53 -16.35 -8.52
N GLY A 247 0.57 -16.61 -7.21
CA GLY A 247 -0.44 -17.40 -6.50
C GLY A 247 -0.26 -18.93 -6.53
N ARG A 248 0.83 -19.46 -7.11
CA ARG A 248 1.09 -20.91 -7.19
C ARG A 248 2.40 -21.28 -6.50
N LYS A 249 2.50 -22.49 -5.92
CA LYS A 249 3.76 -22.98 -5.34
C LYS A 249 4.81 -23.26 -6.41
N ALA A 250 6.07 -22.92 -6.13
CA ALA A 250 7.22 -23.22 -6.97
C ALA A 250 8.03 -24.42 -6.44
N CYS A 251 8.80 -25.08 -7.30
CA CYS A 251 9.72 -26.13 -6.84
C CYS A 251 10.94 -25.52 -6.15
N LYS A 252 11.50 -26.26 -5.21
CA LYS A 252 12.70 -25.87 -4.48
C LYS A 252 13.90 -25.79 -5.43
N GLY A 253 14.60 -24.65 -5.42
CA GLY A 253 15.78 -24.40 -6.25
C GLY A 253 15.47 -23.86 -7.65
N ASP A 254 14.20 -23.75 -8.04
CA ASP A 254 13.82 -23.20 -9.34
C ASP A 254 14.17 -21.72 -9.47
N THR A 255 14.66 -21.34 -10.64
CA THR A 255 14.72 -19.94 -11.05
C THR A 255 13.33 -19.49 -11.51
N ILE A 256 12.65 -18.73 -10.66
CA ILE A 256 11.26 -18.29 -10.90
C ILE A 256 11.17 -16.96 -11.67
N PHE A 257 12.26 -16.19 -11.70
CA PHE A 257 12.40 -14.96 -12.46
C PHE A 257 13.85 -14.78 -12.85
N LEU A 258 14.09 -14.41 -14.11
CA LEU A 258 15.41 -14.10 -14.63
C LEU A 258 15.30 -12.95 -15.60
N GLU A 259 16.15 -11.95 -15.44
CA GLU A 259 16.36 -10.86 -16.38
C GLU A 259 17.86 -10.64 -16.55
N THR A 260 18.34 -10.84 -17.77
CA THR A 260 19.76 -10.67 -18.14
C THR A 260 20.00 -9.31 -18.81
N PHE A 261 18.93 -8.62 -19.22
CA PHE A 261 19.00 -7.39 -20.00
C PHE A 261 19.83 -7.55 -21.29
N ASP A 262 19.70 -8.69 -21.99
CA ASP A 262 20.11 -8.79 -23.39
C ASP A 262 19.21 -7.91 -24.27
N ASN A 263 17.93 -7.85 -23.91
CA ASN A 263 16.93 -6.87 -24.34
C ASN A 263 16.00 -6.61 -23.16
N LEU A 264 15.35 -5.45 -23.09
CA LEU A 264 14.33 -5.21 -22.06
C LEU A 264 13.06 -6.00 -22.39
N ASN A 265 12.71 -6.99 -21.56
CA ASN A 265 11.48 -7.76 -21.72
C ASN A 265 10.27 -6.95 -21.22
N THR A 266 9.50 -6.37 -22.14
CA THR A 266 8.31 -5.58 -21.84
C THR A 266 7.10 -6.39 -21.39
N ASP A 267 7.13 -7.72 -21.51
CA ASP A 267 6.11 -8.61 -20.92
C ASP A 267 6.36 -8.81 -19.41
N LYS A 268 7.60 -8.55 -18.95
CA LYS A 268 7.99 -8.61 -17.54
C LYS A 268 8.02 -7.22 -16.90
N TRP A 269 8.59 -6.25 -17.59
CA TRP A 269 8.86 -4.92 -17.03
C TRP A 269 7.98 -3.87 -17.70
N HIS A 270 7.29 -3.09 -16.87
CA HIS A 270 6.54 -1.93 -17.31
C HIS A 270 7.22 -0.64 -16.84
N TYR A 271 7.11 0.40 -17.66
CA TYR A 271 7.57 1.73 -17.32
C TYR A 271 6.59 2.39 -16.33
N VAL A 272 7.14 3.02 -15.30
CA VAL A 272 6.39 3.94 -14.45
C VAL A 272 6.50 5.33 -15.07
N VAL A 273 5.36 5.87 -15.51
CA VAL A 273 5.26 7.22 -16.09
C VAL A 273 4.48 8.11 -15.14
N LYS A 274 5.19 8.87 -14.30
CA LYS A 274 4.56 9.81 -13.35
C LYS A 274 5.55 10.87 -12.87
N ILE A 275 5.01 11.99 -12.40
CA ILE A 275 5.73 12.97 -11.61
C ILE A 275 5.83 12.44 -10.16
N GLY A 276 7.01 12.54 -9.56
CA GLY A 276 7.24 12.15 -8.18
C GLY A 276 6.34 12.92 -7.21
N ASP A 277 5.78 12.20 -6.24
CA ASP A 277 4.80 12.69 -5.27
C ASP A 277 5.00 11.90 -3.96
N THR A 278 3.98 11.84 -3.09
CA THR A 278 3.96 11.07 -1.85
C THR A 278 4.47 9.64 -2.06
N PRO A 279 5.08 9.04 -1.02
CA PRO A 279 5.34 9.63 0.31
C PRO A 279 6.61 10.50 0.39
N ASP A 280 7.58 10.27 -0.49
CA ASP A 280 8.92 10.88 -0.39
C ASP A 280 9.03 12.23 -1.11
N TYR A 281 8.01 12.61 -1.88
CA TYR A 281 7.98 13.85 -2.66
C TYR A 281 9.21 13.99 -3.58
N ASN A 282 9.59 12.87 -4.21
CA ASN A 282 10.75 12.80 -5.08
C ASN A 282 10.67 13.89 -6.15
N PHE A 283 11.68 14.77 -6.18
CA PHE A 283 11.68 15.90 -7.09
C PHE A 283 12.18 15.49 -8.48
N VAL A 284 11.44 14.59 -9.13
CA VAL A 284 11.79 13.93 -10.39
C VAL A 284 10.55 13.63 -11.25
N VAL A 285 10.73 13.57 -12.57
CA VAL A 285 9.75 13.03 -13.52
C VAL A 285 10.22 11.66 -13.98
N TYR A 286 9.40 10.62 -13.82
CA TYR A 286 9.65 9.31 -14.40
C TYR A 286 8.98 9.21 -15.77
N ASN A 287 9.74 8.83 -16.79
CA ASN A 287 9.28 8.69 -18.17
C ASN A 287 9.96 7.49 -18.86
N LYS A 288 9.46 7.11 -20.04
CA LYS A 288 9.97 6.01 -20.90
C LYS A 288 10.92 6.50 -22.00
N ASP A 289 11.49 7.69 -21.84
CA ASP A 289 12.39 8.30 -22.83
C ASP A 289 13.70 7.49 -22.95
N GLU A 290 14.12 7.19 -24.18
CA GLU A 290 15.34 6.43 -24.48
C GLU A 290 16.61 7.14 -23.97
N ALA A 291 16.57 8.47 -23.81
CA ALA A 291 17.65 9.23 -23.18
C ALA A 291 17.83 8.87 -21.69
N ASN A 292 16.77 8.37 -21.05
CA ASN A 292 16.78 7.99 -19.63
C ASN A 292 17.03 6.51 -19.39
N ILE A 293 16.74 5.63 -20.35
CA ILE A 293 16.84 4.20 -20.16
C ILE A 293 17.19 3.49 -21.47
N HIS A 294 18.24 2.67 -21.40
CA HIS A 294 18.73 1.91 -22.55
C HIS A 294 19.34 0.60 -22.09
N VAL A 295 19.21 -0.40 -22.95
CA VAL A 295 19.85 -1.71 -22.76
C VAL A 295 21.00 -1.83 -23.75
N TYR A 296 22.19 -2.14 -23.25
CA TYR A 296 23.36 -2.44 -24.07
C TYR A 296 24.31 -3.35 -23.31
N ASP A 297 24.99 -4.24 -24.03
CA ASP A 297 26.03 -5.11 -23.46
C ASP A 297 25.55 -5.90 -22.21
N GLY A 298 24.34 -6.46 -22.29
CA GLY A 298 23.73 -7.23 -21.20
C GLY A 298 23.43 -6.41 -19.94
N LYS A 299 23.24 -5.09 -20.08
CA LYS A 299 23.04 -4.16 -18.95
C LYS A 299 21.88 -3.23 -19.24
N LEU A 300 21.02 -3.06 -18.23
CA LEU A 300 20.10 -1.94 -18.16
C LEU A 300 20.84 -0.72 -17.58
N VAL A 301 20.77 0.41 -18.27
CA VAL A 301 21.30 1.67 -17.78
C VAL A 301 20.17 2.68 -17.66
N ILE A 302 19.94 3.13 -16.43
CA ILE A 302 19.02 4.21 -16.09
C ILE A 302 19.85 5.45 -15.79
N LYS A 303 19.57 6.55 -16.49
CA LYS A 303 20.31 7.80 -16.40
C LYS A 303 19.37 8.99 -16.24
N PRO A 304 19.58 9.85 -15.22
CA PRO A 304 18.86 11.11 -15.13
C PRO A 304 19.35 12.10 -16.19
N ILE A 305 18.42 12.92 -16.68
CA ILE A 305 18.70 14.11 -17.49
C ILE A 305 18.13 15.35 -16.81
N PHE A 306 18.73 16.50 -17.06
CA PHE A 306 18.23 17.77 -16.56
C PHE A 306 17.31 18.42 -17.57
N LEU A 307 16.16 18.89 -17.09
CA LEU A 307 15.28 19.78 -17.86
C LEU A 307 15.88 21.19 -17.86
N SER A 308 15.61 21.95 -18.91
CA SER A 308 16.09 23.33 -19.00
C SER A 308 15.47 24.22 -17.92
N ASP A 309 16.21 25.22 -17.44
CA ASP A 309 15.72 26.22 -16.49
C ASP A 309 14.40 26.88 -16.94
N GLU A 310 14.25 27.13 -18.23
CA GLU A 310 13.04 27.72 -18.82
C GLU A 310 11.85 26.77 -18.68
N SER A 311 12.03 25.51 -19.05
CA SER A 311 11.03 24.45 -18.87
C SER A 311 10.66 24.29 -17.40
N VAL A 312 11.62 24.33 -16.49
CA VAL A 312 11.40 24.17 -15.05
C VAL A 312 10.61 25.33 -14.44
N LYS A 313 10.93 26.57 -14.83
CA LYS A 313 10.35 27.78 -14.22
C LYS A 313 9.00 28.19 -14.81
N SER A 314 8.72 27.82 -16.06
CA SER A 314 7.56 28.32 -16.80
C SER A 314 6.82 27.28 -17.63
N GLY A 315 7.33 26.04 -17.68
CA GLY A 315 6.78 24.98 -18.49
C GLY A 315 5.55 24.31 -17.90
N LYS A 316 5.02 23.38 -18.69
CA LYS A 316 3.94 22.48 -18.31
C LYS A 316 4.31 21.05 -18.71
N ILE A 317 4.15 20.12 -17.79
CA ILE A 317 4.24 18.68 -18.06
C ILE A 317 2.82 18.14 -18.11
N GLN A 318 2.52 17.44 -19.20
CA GLN A 318 1.37 16.55 -19.32
C GLN A 318 1.91 15.20 -19.77
N LEU A 319 1.86 14.19 -18.91
CA LEU A 319 2.42 12.88 -19.21
C LEU A 319 1.44 12.05 -20.04
N GLU A 320 1.85 11.66 -21.24
CA GLU A 320 1.11 10.70 -22.06
C GLU A 320 1.26 9.30 -21.46
N GLY A 321 0.13 8.58 -21.31
CA GLY A 321 0.14 7.24 -20.71
C GLY A 321 0.55 7.23 -19.23
N CYS A 322 0.26 8.31 -18.50
CA CYS A 322 0.57 8.41 -17.07
C CYS A 322 0.06 7.18 -16.29
N THR A 323 0.95 6.55 -15.53
CA THR A 323 0.65 5.40 -14.66
C THR A 323 0.39 5.82 -13.21
N GLY A 324 0.54 7.10 -12.89
CA GLY A 324 0.20 7.68 -11.60
C GLY A 324 -1.32 7.91 -11.43
N LEU A 325 -1.69 8.54 -10.31
CA LEU A 325 -3.09 8.86 -10.07
C LEU A 325 -3.61 9.90 -11.08
N GLN A 326 -4.64 9.52 -11.84
CA GLN A 326 -5.20 10.38 -12.89
C GLN A 326 -5.76 11.69 -12.31
N LYS A 327 -5.60 12.78 -13.07
CA LYS A 327 -6.05 14.14 -12.70
C LYS A 327 -5.40 14.72 -11.43
N THR A 328 -4.24 14.20 -11.02
CA THR A 328 -3.41 14.80 -9.96
C THR A 328 -2.09 15.32 -10.52
N ARG A 329 -1.26 15.90 -9.63
CA ARG A 329 0.10 16.32 -9.97
C ARG A 329 1.00 15.19 -10.46
N GLU A 330 0.64 13.93 -10.21
CA GLU A 330 1.38 12.78 -10.74
C GLU A 330 1.34 12.70 -12.27
N CYS A 331 0.31 13.28 -12.91
CA CYS A 331 0.11 13.19 -14.36
C CYS A 331 0.17 14.54 -15.10
N SER A 332 -0.07 15.65 -14.40
CA SER A 332 -0.06 16.98 -14.98
C SER A 332 0.40 18.02 -13.97
N LEU A 333 1.40 18.82 -14.33
CA LEU A 333 1.91 19.90 -13.49
C LEU A 333 2.28 21.10 -14.36
N GLU A 334 1.89 22.29 -13.92
CA GLU A 334 2.20 23.55 -14.59
C GLU A 334 2.96 24.44 -13.62
N ALA A 335 4.13 24.94 -14.04
CA ALA A 335 4.90 25.87 -13.23
C ALA A 335 4.14 27.19 -13.10
N LYS A 336 3.96 27.65 -11.87
CA LYS A 336 3.25 28.90 -11.58
C LYS A 336 3.76 29.53 -10.30
N SER A 337 4.27 30.76 -10.41
CA SER A 337 4.81 31.52 -9.28
C SER A 337 5.94 30.75 -8.58
N TYR A 338 5.75 30.38 -7.30
CA TYR A 338 6.73 29.63 -6.51
C TYR A 338 6.73 28.11 -6.79
N ASN A 339 5.76 27.59 -7.55
CA ASN A 339 5.73 26.18 -7.94
C ASN A 339 6.51 25.98 -9.25
N ILE A 340 7.65 25.30 -9.16
CA ILE A 340 8.48 24.91 -10.31
C ILE A 340 8.26 23.43 -10.67
N LEU A 341 8.59 23.03 -11.90
CA LEU A 341 8.59 21.62 -12.28
C LEU A 341 9.81 20.90 -11.70
N PRO A 342 9.76 19.57 -11.52
CA PRO A 342 10.95 18.81 -11.17
C PRO A 342 12.03 18.98 -12.26
N PRO A 343 13.28 19.32 -11.90
CA PRO A 343 14.34 19.62 -12.84
C PRO A 343 15.00 18.38 -13.41
N VAL A 344 14.67 17.20 -12.89
CA VAL A 344 15.26 15.92 -13.31
C VAL A 344 14.19 15.05 -13.94
N GLN A 345 14.49 14.49 -15.12
CA GLN A 345 13.75 13.39 -15.70
C GLN A 345 14.60 12.13 -15.67
N THR A 346 14.03 10.99 -15.30
CA THR A 346 14.69 9.68 -15.30
C THR A 346 13.69 8.57 -15.63
N ALA A 347 14.11 7.31 -15.59
CA ALA A 347 13.24 6.16 -15.78
C ALA A 347 13.05 5.37 -14.48
N LYS A 348 11.93 4.65 -14.41
CA LYS A 348 11.62 3.68 -13.36
C LYS A 348 10.86 2.52 -13.98
N LEU A 349 11.23 1.30 -13.60
CA LEU A 349 10.59 0.06 -14.04
C LEU A 349 9.90 -0.63 -12.87
N THR A 350 8.85 -1.39 -13.17
CA THR A 350 8.12 -2.21 -12.19
C THR A 350 7.64 -3.52 -12.83
N THR A 351 7.48 -4.55 -12.00
CA THR A 351 6.83 -5.83 -12.37
C THR A 351 5.47 -6.02 -11.70
N LYS A 352 4.92 -4.99 -11.03
CA LYS A 352 3.74 -5.09 -10.14
C LYS A 352 2.52 -5.80 -10.75
N GLU A 353 2.35 -5.71 -12.07
CA GLU A 353 1.21 -6.29 -12.81
C GLU A 353 1.54 -7.61 -13.54
N THR A 354 2.82 -8.00 -13.62
CA THR A 354 3.31 -9.11 -14.47
C THR A 354 3.91 -10.25 -13.66
N PHE A 355 4.56 -9.93 -12.55
CA PHE A 355 5.27 -10.88 -11.73
C PHE A 355 5.19 -10.51 -10.25
N SER A 356 4.83 -11.51 -9.46
CA SER A 356 4.74 -11.45 -8.03
C SER A 356 5.27 -12.73 -7.43
N PHE A 357 5.95 -12.60 -6.29
CA PHE A 357 6.41 -13.74 -5.54
C PHE A 357 6.34 -13.46 -4.04
N ARG A 358 6.26 -14.54 -3.25
CA ARG A 358 6.41 -14.51 -1.80
C ARG A 358 7.44 -15.55 -1.42
N TYR A 359 8.46 -15.13 -0.67
CA TYR A 359 9.62 -15.91 -0.26
C TYR A 359 10.54 -16.34 -1.41
N GLY A 360 11.84 -16.45 -1.13
CA GLY A 360 12.87 -16.82 -2.07
C GLY A 360 14.14 -16.00 -1.89
N VAL A 361 15.02 -16.12 -2.88
CA VAL A 361 16.27 -15.36 -2.95
C VAL A 361 16.20 -14.46 -4.16
N VAL A 362 16.45 -13.16 -3.96
CA VAL A 362 16.61 -12.20 -5.05
C VAL A 362 18.07 -11.76 -5.06
N GLU A 363 18.71 -11.88 -6.21
CA GLU A 363 20.06 -11.38 -6.44
C GLU A 363 20.03 -10.37 -7.59
N ILE A 364 20.55 -9.16 -7.33
CA ILE A 364 20.63 -8.09 -8.31
C ILE A 364 22.09 -7.65 -8.41
N ARG A 365 22.68 -7.81 -9.59
CA ARG A 365 24.00 -7.26 -9.90
C ARG A 365 23.87 -5.85 -10.46
N ALA A 366 24.24 -4.84 -9.67
CA ALA A 366 24.10 -3.44 -10.06
C ALA A 366 25.30 -2.59 -9.64
N LYS A 367 25.51 -1.47 -10.34
CA LYS A 367 26.39 -0.39 -9.91
C LYS A 367 25.53 0.84 -9.68
N LEU A 368 25.49 1.33 -8.45
CA LEU A 368 24.71 2.52 -8.10
C LEU A 368 25.38 3.79 -8.68
N PRO A 369 24.62 4.83 -9.05
CA PRO A 369 25.18 6.08 -9.55
C PRO A 369 25.91 6.91 -8.48
N HIS A 370 26.92 7.66 -8.91
CA HIS A 370 27.57 8.71 -8.13
C HIS A 370 27.07 10.08 -8.61
N GLY A 371 26.79 11.00 -7.70
CA GLY A 371 26.34 12.35 -8.01
C GLY A 371 25.48 12.94 -6.89
N ASP A 372 25.59 14.25 -6.69
CA ASP A 372 24.82 14.93 -5.66
C ASP A 372 23.32 14.84 -5.93
N TRP A 373 22.56 14.63 -4.85
CA TRP A 373 21.09 14.55 -4.89
C TRP A 373 20.54 13.33 -5.62
N LEU A 374 21.39 12.35 -5.93
CA LEU A 374 20.95 11.05 -6.43
C LEU A 374 20.67 10.10 -5.26
N PHE A 375 19.52 9.43 -5.31
CA PHE A 375 19.07 8.44 -4.33
C PHE A 375 18.58 7.19 -5.07
N PRO A 376 19.48 6.39 -5.65
CA PRO A 376 19.12 5.17 -6.37
C PRO A 376 18.61 4.10 -5.40
N GLU A 377 17.53 3.41 -5.76
CA GLU A 377 16.96 2.37 -4.92
C GLU A 377 16.60 1.12 -5.72
N LEU A 378 16.87 -0.04 -5.13
CA LEU A 378 16.40 -1.35 -5.55
C LEU A 378 15.49 -1.87 -4.45
N TRP A 379 14.24 -2.18 -4.77
CA TRP A 379 13.26 -2.60 -3.77
C TRP A 379 12.22 -3.57 -4.31
N LEU A 380 11.49 -4.18 -3.39
CA LEU A 380 10.27 -4.93 -3.63
C LEU A 380 9.10 -4.19 -2.97
N GLU A 381 7.99 -4.07 -3.71
CA GLU A 381 6.72 -3.53 -3.22
C GLU A 381 5.64 -4.62 -3.29
N PRO A 382 4.61 -4.57 -2.42
CA PRO A 382 3.51 -5.51 -2.48
C PRO A 382 2.66 -5.28 -3.74
N THR A 383 2.11 -6.35 -4.28
CA THR A 383 1.15 -6.26 -5.40
C THR A 383 -0.17 -5.62 -5.00
N LYS A 384 -0.52 -5.70 -3.71
CA LYS A 384 -1.75 -5.17 -3.14
C LYS A 384 -1.45 -4.24 -1.98
N GLU A 385 -2.11 -3.10 -1.97
CA GLU A 385 -2.01 -2.11 -0.91
C GLU A 385 -3.03 -2.41 0.22
N LEU A 386 -2.94 -3.61 0.81
CA LEU A 386 -3.91 -4.10 1.82
C LEU A 386 -4.04 -3.19 3.04
N TYR A 387 -2.94 -2.54 3.42
CA TYR A 387 -2.85 -1.69 4.61
C TYR A 387 -2.91 -0.19 4.26
N GLY A 388 -3.08 0.13 2.98
CA GLY A 388 -3.07 1.51 2.48
C GLY A 388 -1.91 1.80 1.53
N PRO A 389 -1.90 3.01 0.95
CA PRO A 389 -0.94 3.44 -0.06
C PRO A 389 0.45 3.69 0.52
N ASP A 390 1.38 4.12 -0.33
CA ASP A 390 2.74 4.51 0.04
C ASP A 390 3.50 3.37 0.74
N TYR A 391 4.05 3.60 1.93
CA TYR A 391 4.74 2.58 2.71
C TYR A 391 3.79 1.76 3.60
N MET A 392 2.46 1.96 3.57
CA MET A 392 1.59 1.42 4.63
C MET A 392 1.47 -0.09 4.50
N SER A 393 1.52 -0.58 3.25
CA SER A 393 1.59 -2.00 2.92
C SER A 393 3.01 -2.57 2.89
N GLY A 394 3.99 -1.72 3.17
CA GLY A 394 5.39 -2.07 3.34
C GLY A 394 6.21 -2.11 2.08
N LEU A 395 7.53 -2.03 2.28
CA LEU A 395 8.55 -2.08 1.24
C LEU A 395 9.76 -2.85 1.76
N ILE A 396 10.32 -3.73 0.93
CA ILE A 396 11.62 -4.37 1.18
C ILE A 396 12.66 -3.64 0.34
N ARG A 397 13.50 -2.83 0.99
CA ARG A 397 14.64 -2.15 0.35
C ARG A 397 15.80 -3.12 0.26
N ILE A 398 16.14 -3.56 -0.94
CA ILE A 398 17.28 -4.44 -1.19
C ILE A 398 18.57 -3.65 -1.07
N ALA A 399 18.65 -2.48 -1.71
CA ALA A 399 19.84 -1.63 -1.69
C ALA A 399 19.50 -0.17 -1.98
N MET A 400 20.07 0.73 -1.20
CA MET A 400 20.10 2.18 -1.44
C MET A 400 21.43 2.74 -0.92
N ALA A 401 22.10 3.55 -1.72
CA ALA A 401 23.22 4.36 -1.27
C ALA A 401 23.12 5.72 -1.96
N ARG A 402 23.20 6.81 -1.19
CA ARG A 402 23.10 8.17 -1.75
C ARG A 402 24.28 8.43 -2.67
N GLY A 403 24.09 9.14 -3.78
CA GLY A 403 25.16 9.37 -4.76
C GLY A 403 26.22 10.38 -4.30
N ASN A 404 25.95 11.16 -3.25
CA ASN A 404 26.85 12.19 -2.73
C ASN A 404 28.15 11.58 -2.18
N GLY A 405 29.31 12.10 -2.60
CA GLY A 405 30.61 11.64 -2.11
C GLY A 405 30.82 11.94 -0.61
N ASP A 406 30.56 13.19 -0.21
CA ASP A 406 30.71 13.67 1.16
C ASP A 406 29.37 14.22 1.66
N LEU A 407 28.57 13.37 2.31
CA LEU A 407 27.31 13.77 2.94
C LEU A 407 27.29 13.27 4.38
N TYR A 408 27.10 14.19 5.32
CA TYR A 408 27.17 13.89 6.75
C TYR A 408 25.92 14.38 7.47
N LEU A 409 25.41 13.53 8.36
CA LEU A 409 24.39 13.86 9.35
C LEU A 409 24.92 13.50 10.72
N ASP A 410 24.97 14.46 11.65
CA ASP A 410 25.49 14.27 13.01
C ASP A 410 26.87 13.58 13.07
N LYS A 411 27.76 13.92 12.13
CA LYS A 411 29.12 13.35 11.94
C LYS A 411 29.16 11.93 11.39
N GLN A 412 28.03 11.29 11.14
CA GLN A 412 27.96 10.02 10.40
C GLN A 412 27.94 10.30 8.91
N ASN A 413 28.78 9.61 8.13
CA ASN A 413 28.69 9.65 6.67
C ASN A 413 27.42 8.89 6.24
N ILE A 414 26.52 9.58 5.55
CA ILE A 414 25.27 9.02 5.01
C ILE A 414 25.25 9.05 3.47
N GLY A 415 26.39 9.39 2.87
CA GLY A 415 26.60 9.48 1.43
C GLY A 415 26.86 8.12 0.78
N CYS A 416 27.64 8.14 -0.29
CA CYS A 416 27.90 7.00 -1.17
C CYS A 416 28.56 5.79 -0.51
N LYS A 417 29.13 5.97 0.69
CA LYS A 417 29.83 4.93 1.44
C LYS A 417 28.89 4.09 2.31
N LEU A 418 27.70 4.62 2.61
CA LEU A 418 26.72 3.96 3.45
C LEU A 418 25.64 3.30 2.58
N LEU A 419 25.58 1.97 2.64
CA LEU A 419 24.50 1.18 2.06
C LEU A 419 23.42 0.94 3.10
N GLU A 420 22.17 1.19 2.69
CA GLU A 420 20.97 0.90 3.45
C GLU A 420 20.17 -0.22 2.76
N SER A 421 19.89 -1.28 3.53
CA SER A 421 18.95 -2.33 3.18
C SER A 421 17.97 -2.51 4.32
N GLY A 422 16.76 -3.01 4.09
CA GLY A 422 15.82 -3.19 5.19
C GLY A 422 14.38 -3.37 4.78
N VAL A 423 13.51 -3.29 5.77
CA VAL A 423 12.07 -3.19 5.58
C VAL A 423 11.58 -1.86 6.11
N LEU A 424 10.68 -1.24 5.37
CA LEU A 424 10.07 0.04 5.69
C LEU A 424 8.57 -0.13 5.67
N MET A 425 7.90 0.44 6.65
CA MET A 425 6.45 0.61 6.68
C MET A 425 6.13 1.97 7.29
N ASN A 426 5.17 2.70 6.75
CA ASN A 426 4.62 3.84 7.50
C ASN A 426 3.36 3.41 8.24
N ILE A 427 3.37 3.67 9.53
CA ILE A 427 2.16 3.75 10.33
C ILE A 427 2.02 5.26 10.58
N ASP A 428 0.95 5.85 10.06
CA ASP A 428 0.70 7.29 10.09
C ASP A 428 1.70 8.09 9.22
N SER A 429 2.20 9.21 9.75
CA SER A 429 3.18 10.12 9.12
C SER A 429 4.64 9.70 9.34
N HIS A 430 4.90 8.59 10.06
CA HIS A 430 6.26 8.16 10.39
C HIS A 430 6.60 6.86 9.66
N ILE A 431 7.61 6.94 8.80
CA ILE A 431 8.23 5.76 8.22
C ILE A 431 9.03 5.08 9.32
N ARG A 432 8.62 3.87 9.68
CA ARG A 432 9.34 2.98 10.59
C ARG A 432 9.96 1.86 9.78
N GLY A 433 11.06 1.31 10.28
CA GLY A 433 11.70 0.21 9.60
C GLY A 433 12.83 -0.38 10.41
N ARG A 434 13.30 -1.54 9.96
CA ARG A 434 14.57 -2.10 10.40
C ARG A 434 15.53 -2.01 9.24
N THR A 435 16.54 -1.18 9.42
CA THR A 435 17.60 -0.97 8.44
C THR A 435 18.86 -1.69 8.87
N VAL A 436 19.44 -2.43 7.94
CA VAL A 436 20.80 -2.94 8.00
C VAL A 436 21.70 -1.92 7.29
N LEU A 437 22.72 -1.46 7.99
CA LEU A 437 23.70 -0.52 7.47
C LEU A 437 25.00 -1.26 7.16
N ARG A 438 25.60 -0.95 6.00
CA ARG A 438 26.96 -1.42 5.66
C ARG A 438 27.78 -0.26 5.10
N GLU A 439 28.92 -0.01 5.72
CA GLU A 439 29.85 1.05 5.31
C GLU A 439 31.06 0.46 4.61
N LEU A 440 31.56 1.16 3.59
CA LEU A 440 32.82 0.89 2.91
C LEU A 440 33.74 2.10 3.01
N ASP A 441 35.05 1.87 2.86
CA ASP A 441 36.03 2.96 2.75
C ASP A 441 35.83 3.79 1.47
N GLU A 442 35.33 3.16 0.41
CA GLU A 442 35.02 3.74 -0.89
C GLU A 442 33.51 3.77 -1.17
N CYS A 443 33.10 4.56 -2.17
CA CYS A 443 31.70 4.60 -2.57
C CYS A 443 31.20 3.27 -3.16
N TRP A 444 29.99 2.86 -2.79
CA TRP A 444 29.24 1.76 -3.43
C TRP A 444 29.00 1.96 -4.94
N SER A 445 29.16 3.18 -5.43
CA SER A 445 29.03 3.55 -6.84
C SER A 445 30.27 3.30 -7.69
N ASN A 446 31.40 2.89 -7.09
CA ASN A 446 32.66 2.68 -7.80
C ASN A 446 32.63 1.45 -8.75
N LYS A 447 31.93 0.37 -8.37
CA LYS A 447 31.89 -0.88 -9.12
C LYS A 447 30.54 -1.59 -9.01
N PHE A 448 30.37 -2.65 -9.79
CA PHE A 448 29.21 -3.53 -9.66
C PHE A 448 29.32 -4.37 -8.39
N HIS A 449 28.20 -4.53 -7.71
CA HIS A 449 28.02 -5.37 -6.55
C HIS A 449 26.83 -6.31 -6.75
N ASN A 450 26.86 -7.47 -6.12
CA ASN A 450 25.74 -8.40 -6.08
C ASN A 450 24.96 -8.16 -4.79
N TYR A 451 23.80 -7.52 -4.89
CA TYR A 451 22.90 -7.29 -3.77
C TYR A 451 21.91 -8.45 -3.65
N THR A 452 21.92 -9.13 -2.51
CA THR A 452 21.10 -10.31 -2.27
C THR A 452 20.14 -10.06 -1.10
N VAL A 453 18.86 -10.33 -1.30
CA VAL A 453 17.89 -10.49 -0.22
C VAL A 453 17.44 -11.95 -0.15
N ILE A 454 17.47 -12.51 1.05
CA ILE A 454 16.98 -13.84 1.38
C ILE A 454 15.72 -13.62 2.21
N TRP A 455 14.57 -13.95 1.65
CA TRP A 455 13.28 -13.78 2.30
C TRP A 455 12.64 -15.14 2.49
N ASP A 456 12.53 -15.57 3.74
CA ASP A 456 11.84 -16.79 4.12
C ASP A 456 10.64 -16.44 5.04
N PRO A 457 9.78 -17.42 5.40
CA PRO A 457 8.62 -17.16 6.25
C PRO A 457 8.96 -16.59 7.63
N ASP A 458 10.17 -16.84 8.12
CA ASP A 458 10.56 -16.51 9.48
C ASP A 458 11.40 -15.22 9.53
N ASN A 459 12.13 -14.89 8.48
CA ASN A 459 13.10 -13.79 8.48
C ASN A 459 13.37 -13.19 7.09
N ILE A 460 13.90 -11.98 7.09
CA ILE A 460 14.49 -11.33 5.92
C ILE A 460 15.94 -11.03 6.24
N SER A 461 16.82 -11.31 5.29
CA SER A 461 18.26 -11.09 5.46
C SER A 461 18.87 -10.49 4.21
N PHE A 462 19.89 -9.67 4.42
CA PHE A 462 20.59 -8.96 3.36
C PHE A 462 22.05 -9.40 3.31
N MET A 463 22.58 -9.48 2.09
CA MET A 463 23.95 -9.86 1.81
C MET A 463 24.43 -9.10 0.59
N VAL A 464 25.72 -8.75 0.55
CA VAL A 464 26.34 -8.11 -0.60
C VAL A 464 27.61 -8.86 -0.95
N ASP A 465 27.84 -9.12 -2.23
CA ASP A 465 29.03 -9.80 -2.77
C ASP A 465 29.33 -11.17 -2.12
N GLY A 466 28.28 -11.87 -1.66
CA GLY A 466 28.42 -13.16 -0.98
C GLY A 466 29.06 -13.08 0.41
N GLU A 467 29.22 -11.87 0.97
CA GLU A 467 29.76 -11.65 2.32
C GLU A 467 28.76 -12.03 3.42
N GLN A 468 29.02 -11.66 4.68
CA GLN A 468 28.19 -12.03 5.82
C GLN A 468 26.70 -11.69 5.62
N LYS A 469 25.84 -12.68 5.94
CA LYS A 469 24.38 -12.55 6.00
C LYS A 469 23.99 -11.71 7.21
N ASN A 470 23.24 -10.64 6.99
CA ASN A 470 22.69 -9.78 8.03
C ASN A 470 21.17 -9.94 8.09
N SER A 471 20.70 -10.68 9.08
CA SER A 471 19.28 -10.91 9.33
C SER A 471 18.63 -9.74 10.06
N LEU A 472 17.35 -9.47 9.78
CA LEU A 472 16.57 -8.48 10.51
C LEU A 472 16.21 -8.96 11.93
N LEU A 473 15.90 -10.24 12.09
CA LEU A 473 15.67 -10.88 13.38
C LEU A 473 16.94 -11.58 13.86
N SER A 474 17.30 -11.39 15.14
CA SER A 474 18.37 -12.15 15.77
C SER A 474 17.88 -13.54 16.21
N GLU A 475 18.74 -14.56 16.13
CA GLU A 475 18.42 -15.93 16.60
C GLU A 475 18.08 -15.98 18.10
N SER A 476 18.49 -14.97 18.87
CA SER A 476 18.21 -14.85 20.30
C SER A 476 16.87 -14.18 20.63
N GLN A 477 16.21 -13.52 19.68
CA GLN A 477 14.94 -12.83 19.89
C GLN A 477 13.79 -13.70 19.41
N LYS A 478 12.83 -13.98 20.29
CA LYS A 478 11.54 -14.66 19.95
C LYS A 478 10.55 -13.75 19.22
N GLU A 479 11.02 -12.65 18.63
CA GLU A 479 10.18 -11.71 17.89
C GLU A 479 9.90 -12.31 16.51
N LYS A 480 8.66 -12.23 16.03
CA LYS A 480 8.31 -12.51 14.64
C LYS A 480 8.54 -11.25 13.81
N LEU A 481 8.71 -11.39 12.50
CA LEU A 481 8.82 -10.24 11.59
C LEU A 481 7.65 -9.27 11.81
N ALA A 482 6.43 -9.80 12.02
CA ALA A 482 5.23 -9.03 12.35
C ALA A 482 5.40 -8.14 13.60
N ASP A 483 6.05 -8.64 14.65
CA ASP A 483 6.29 -7.89 15.89
C ASP A 483 7.27 -6.72 15.67
N ILE A 484 8.18 -6.85 14.70
CA ILE A 484 9.14 -5.82 14.31
C ILE A 484 8.48 -4.68 13.51
N ILE A 485 7.52 -5.00 12.66
CA ILE A 485 6.77 -4.02 11.86
C ILE A 485 5.52 -3.50 12.58
N GLY A 486 5.22 -3.99 13.78
CA GLY A 486 4.13 -3.52 14.63
C GLY A 486 2.76 -4.14 14.33
N PHE A 487 2.72 -5.27 13.63
CA PHE A 487 1.51 -6.01 13.29
C PHE A 487 1.41 -7.30 14.11
N SER A 488 0.19 -7.77 14.37
CA SER A 488 0.02 -9.08 14.98
C SER A 488 0.42 -10.18 13.99
N ALA A 489 0.91 -11.32 14.49
CA ALA A 489 1.37 -12.44 13.65
C ALA A 489 0.30 -13.04 12.70
N GLY A 490 -0.96 -12.59 12.79
CA GLY A 490 -2.05 -12.98 11.88
C GLY A 490 -2.32 -11.98 10.74
N GLU A 491 -1.70 -10.81 10.75
CA GLU A 491 -1.92 -9.75 9.75
C GLU A 491 -0.85 -9.76 8.65
N VAL A 492 0.37 -10.15 8.97
CA VAL A 492 1.44 -10.20 7.95
C VAL A 492 1.39 -11.56 7.24
N SER A 493 0.64 -11.64 6.14
CA SER A 493 0.55 -12.81 5.26
C SER A 493 1.23 -12.61 3.92
#